data_AF-N1PP21-F1
#
_entry.id   AF-N1PP21-F1
#
_cell.length_a   1.000
_cell.length_b   1.000
_cell.length_c   1.000
_cell.angle_alpha   90.00
_cell.angle_beta   90.00
_cell.angle_gamma   90.00
#
_symmetry.space_group_name_H-M   'P 1'
#
loop_
_entity.id
_entity.type
_entity.pdbx_description
1 polymer ?
#
loop_
_entity_poly.entity_id
_entity_poly.type
_entity_poly.pdbx_seq_one_letter_code
_entity_poly.pdbx_strand_id
1 'polypeptide(L)'
;MRSSRLAFNRMLEWSLHTGSPELTWFLEHGAQTDNETIRHAVRGSPVKAVCIELLIHRFGIGLFHGSRLLQSAAKRGRNDVVKMLLDAGMAVDELIPRLNYDDGDRLKTALYEAVYYQHEETVRLLLAHGADPNKQVSVAGFDTPLRLAEIRGYSEIVGMLHRSLERNVPGPRTWMSRL
;
A
#
# COMPACT_ATOMS: atom_id res chain seq x y z
N MET A 1 -5.19 33.25 -14.59
CA MET A 1 -3.94 32.68 -14.02
C MET A 1 -4.14 31.40 -13.17
N ARG A 2 -5.25 31.18 -12.45
CA ARG A 2 -5.46 29.90 -11.71
C ARG A 2 -5.64 28.68 -12.63
N SER A 3 -6.27 28.85 -13.79
CA SER A 3 -6.53 27.77 -14.76
C SER A 3 -5.24 27.18 -15.37
N SER A 4 -4.23 28.01 -15.64
CA SER A 4 -2.96 27.57 -16.21
C SER A 4 -2.13 26.73 -15.22
N ARG A 5 -2.11 27.10 -13.94
CA ARG A 5 -1.39 26.35 -12.90
C ARG A 5 -2.06 25.00 -12.57
N LEU A 6 -3.39 24.96 -12.59
CA LEU A 6 -4.12 23.70 -12.41
C LEU A 6 -3.90 22.74 -13.59
N ALA A 7 -3.94 23.25 -14.83
CA ALA A 7 -3.62 22.46 -16.01
C ALA A 7 -2.18 21.93 -15.95
N PHE A 8 -1.24 22.76 -15.52
CA PHE A 8 0.17 22.39 -15.37
C PHE A 8 0.36 21.25 -14.35
N ASN A 9 -0.27 21.33 -13.17
CA ASN A 9 -0.21 20.25 -12.19
C ASN A 9 -0.91 18.96 -12.66
N ARG A 10 -1.97 19.05 -13.48
CA ARG A 10 -2.57 17.88 -14.14
C ARG A 10 -1.65 17.24 -15.16
N MET A 11 -0.82 18.02 -15.85
CA MET A 11 0.20 17.48 -16.76
C MET A 11 1.31 16.76 -15.98
N LEU A 12 1.69 17.29 -14.81
CA LEU A 12 2.56 16.55 -13.87
C LEU A 12 1.91 15.24 -13.45
N GLU A 13 0.62 15.22 -13.11
CA GLU A 13 -0.09 13.99 -12.77
C GLU A 13 -0.01 12.95 -13.89
N TRP A 14 -0.26 13.37 -15.13
CA TRP A 14 -0.17 12.47 -16.29
C TRP A 14 1.26 11.91 -16.48
N SER A 15 2.29 12.70 -16.20
CA SER A 15 3.69 12.27 -16.30
C SER A 15 4.03 11.10 -15.36
N LEU A 16 3.29 10.93 -14.26
CA LEU A 16 3.42 9.79 -13.34
C LEU A 16 3.14 8.44 -14.04
N HIS A 17 2.40 8.46 -15.16
CA HIS A 17 2.07 7.28 -15.94
C HIS A 17 2.95 7.11 -17.18
N THR A 18 3.52 8.18 -17.72
CA THR A 18 4.26 8.14 -18.99
C THR A 18 5.77 7.97 -18.84
N GLY A 19 6.42 8.58 -17.84
CA GLY A 19 7.89 8.46 -17.71
C GLY A 19 8.53 9.49 -16.78
N SER A 20 9.81 9.23 -16.43
CA SER A 20 10.61 10.11 -15.57
C SER A 20 11.10 11.42 -16.22
N PRO A 21 11.38 11.52 -17.54
CA PRO A 21 11.85 12.77 -18.13
C PRO A 21 10.82 13.90 -18.04
N GLU A 22 9.56 13.61 -18.34
CA GLU A 22 8.46 14.57 -18.29
C GLU A 22 8.21 15.02 -16.84
N LEU A 23 8.20 14.06 -15.89
CA LEU A 23 8.04 14.36 -14.47
C LEU A 23 9.15 15.29 -13.96
N THR A 24 10.40 14.98 -14.30
CA THR A 24 11.56 15.78 -13.91
C THR A 24 11.44 17.20 -14.45
N TRP A 25 11.10 17.33 -15.74
CA TRP A 25 10.92 18.61 -16.38
C TRP A 25 9.83 19.44 -15.70
N PHE A 26 8.66 18.86 -15.40
CA PHE A 26 7.59 19.59 -14.70
C PHE A 26 8.04 20.06 -13.31
N LEU A 27 8.73 19.20 -12.55
CA LEU A 27 9.21 19.52 -11.21
C LEU A 27 10.32 20.59 -11.21
N GLU A 28 11.14 20.67 -12.26
CA GLU A 28 12.13 21.75 -12.44
C GLU A 28 11.48 23.08 -12.81
N HIS A 29 10.34 23.05 -13.50
CA HIS A 29 9.59 24.23 -13.93
C HIS A 29 8.52 24.67 -12.92
N GLY A 30 8.67 24.29 -11.65
CA GLY A 30 7.85 24.77 -10.54
C GLY A 30 6.49 24.10 -10.40
N ALA A 31 6.26 22.94 -11.04
CA ALA A 31 5.09 22.14 -10.75
C ALA A 31 5.12 21.68 -9.29
N GLN A 32 3.96 21.70 -8.64
CA GLN A 32 3.83 21.27 -7.26
C GLN A 32 3.23 19.86 -7.25
N THR A 33 3.84 18.96 -6.48
CA THR A 33 3.28 17.65 -6.18
C THR A 33 2.91 17.62 -4.70
N ASP A 34 1.66 17.28 -4.43
CA ASP A 34 1.13 17.06 -3.10
C ASP A 34 0.54 15.65 -3.00
N ASN A 35 0.27 15.23 -1.77
CA ASN A 35 -0.33 13.94 -1.48
C ASN A 35 -1.64 13.73 -2.26
N GLU A 36 -2.45 14.78 -2.41
CA GLU A 36 -3.70 14.75 -3.15
C GLU A 36 -3.50 14.44 -4.65
N THR A 37 -2.47 15.02 -5.28
CA THR A 37 -2.09 14.71 -6.67
C THR A 37 -1.69 13.25 -6.80
N ILE A 38 -0.89 12.71 -5.87
CA ILE A 38 -0.50 11.30 -5.87
C ILE A 38 -1.73 10.40 -5.67
N ARG A 39 -2.59 10.74 -4.71
CA ARG A 39 -3.84 10.03 -4.43
C ARG A 39 -4.74 9.97 -5.65
N HIS A 40 -4.82 11.05 -6.43
CA HIS A 40 -5.59 11.07 -7.68
C HIS A 40 -4.94 10.18 -8.75
N ALA A 41 -3.63 10.32 -8.97
CA ALA A 41 -2.88 9.51 -9.95
C ALA A 41 -3.03 8.00 -9.68
N VAL A 42 -3.00 7.58 -8.41
CA VAL A 42 -3.13 6.17 -7.99
C VAL A 42 -4.50 5.56 -8.36
N ARG A 43 -5.57 6.38 -8.47
CA ARG A 43 -6.91 5.91 -8.87
C ARG A 43 -6.98 5.53 -10.36
N GLY A 44 -6.14 6.16 -11.18
CA GLY A 44 -6.09 5.92 -12.62
C GLY A 44 -5.20 4.75 -13.00
N SER A 45 -4.27 5.03 -13.91
CA SER A 45 -3.28 4.07 -14.37
C SER A 45 -2.24 3.77 -13.28
N PRO A 46 -1.53 2.63 -13.32
CA PRO A 46 -0.40 2.43 -12.41
C PRO A 46 0.63 3.55 -12.56
N VAL A 47 1.06 4.13 -11.45
CA VAL A 47 2.22 5.05 -11.43
C VAL A 47 3.49 4.25 -11.71
N LYS A 48 4.36 4.71 -12.61
CA LYS A 48 5.59 3.99 -12.95
C LYS A 48 6.55 3.93 -11.76
N ALA A 49 7.26 2.81 -11.61
CA ALA A 49 8.20 2.60 -10.50
C ALA A 49 9.30 3.67 -10.48
N VAL A 50 9.85 4.04 -11.65
CA VAL A 50 10.87 5.10 -11.78
C VAL A 50 10.36 6.46 -11.27
N CYS A 51 9.08 6.77 -11.49
CA CYS A 51 8.49 8.01 -10.98
C CYS A 51 8.35 7.98 -9.46
N ILE A 52 8.01 6.82 -8.89
CA ILE A 52 7.92 6.62 -7.44
C ILE A 52 9.30 6.78 -6.81
N GLU A 53 10.31 6.11 -7.37
CA GLU A 53 11.70 6.20 -6.93
C GLU A 53 12.21 7.66 -6.92
N LEU A 54 12.00 8.38 -8.02
CA LEU A 54 12.38 9.79 -8.12
C LEU A 54 11.70 10.66 -7.05
N LEU A 55 10.41 10.45 -6.82
CA LEU A 55 9.66 11.20 -5.82
C LEU A 55 10.09 10.86 -4.39
N ILE A 56 10.40 9.59 -4.10
CA ILE A 56 10.96 9.18 -2.80
C ILE A 56 12.31 9.87 -2.58
N HIS A 57 13.20 9.89 -3.58
CA HIS A 57 14.50 10.55 -3.46
C HIS A 57 14.38 12.07 -3.27
N ARG A 58 13.41 12.72 -3.91
CA ARG A 58 13.28 14.19 -3.91
C ARG A 58 12.46 14.75 -2.74
N PHE A 59 11.38 14.06 -2.34
CA PHE A 59 10.41 14.53 -1.36
C PHE A 59 10.28 13.61 -0.13
N GLY A 60 10.88 12.43 -0.17
CA GLY A 60 10.76 11.42 0.88
C GLY A 60 9.46 10.61 0.78
N ILE A 61 9.37 9.55 1.59
CA ILE A 61 8.19 8.68 1.66
C ILE A 61 6.94 9.42 2.20
N GLY A 62 7.17 10.52 2.91
CA GLY A 62 6.18 11.49 3.42
C GLY A 62 5.07 11.84 2.42
N LEU A 63 5.43 11.99 1.15
CA LEU A 63 4.52 12.37 0.07
C LEU A 63 3.44 11.30 -0.21
N PHE A 64 3.71 10.04 0.11
CA PHE A 64 2.87 8.92 -0.24
C PHE A 64 1.94 8.43 0.88
N HIS A 65 2.09 8.94 2.10
CA HIS A 65 1.16 8.59 3.21
C HIS A 65 -0.27 8.91 2.81
N GLY A 66 -1.25 8.06 3.12
CA GLY A 66 -2.64 8.31 2.75
C GLY A 66 -2.97 8.27 1.25
N SER A 67 -1.98 8.11 0.36
CA SER A 67 -2.18 8.09 -1.11
C SER A 67 -2.84 6.80 -1.63
N ARG A 68 -2.83 5.73 -0.83
CA ARG A 68 -3.24 4.36 -1.20
C ARG A 68 -2.31 3.68 -2.21
N LEU A 69 -1.10 4.20 -2.41
CA LEU A 69 -0.17 3.65 -3.39
C LEU A 69 0.20 2.20 -3.05
N LEU A 70 0.48 1.88 -1.78
CA LEU A 70 0.81 0.52 -1.34
C LEU A 70 -0.34 -0.46 -1.57
N GLN A 71 -1.56 -0.08 -1.22
CA GLN A 71 -2.77 -0.90 -1.41
C GLN A 71 -3.07 -1.12 -2.90
N SER A 72 -2.88 -0.09 -3.73
CA SER A 72 -3.04 -0.19 -5.19
C SER A 72 -1.96 -1.08 -5.83
N ALA A 73 -0.72 -0.96 -5.38
CA ALA A 73 0.38 -1.83 -5.81
C ALA A 73 0.11 -3.29 -5.42
N ALA A 74 -0.34 -3.52 -4.19
CA ALA A 74 -0.67 -4.84 -3.68
C ALA A 74 -1.86 -5.48 -4.42
N LYS A 75 -2.92 -4.72 -4.67
CA LYS A 75 -4.04 -5.12 -5.52
C LYS A 75 -3.62 -5.59 -6.92
N ARG A 76 -2.59 -4.94 -7.48
CA ARG A 76 -2.08 -5.23 -8.84
C ARG A 76 -0.93 -6.25 -8.86
N GLY A 77 -0.50 -6.78 -7.70
CA GLY A 77 0.61 -7.72 -7.62
C GLY A 77 1.98 -7.11 -7.98
N ARG A 78 2.14 -5.79 -7.83
CA ARG A 78 3.36 -5.06 -8.20
C ARG A 78 4.43 -5.18 -7.12
N ASN A 79 5.07 -6.34 -7.08
CA ASN A 79 6.09 -6.70 -6.09
C ASN A 79 7.27 -5.71 -6.04
N ASP A 80 7.67 -5.18 -7.20
CA ASP A 80 8.71 -4.16 -7.36
C ASP A 80 8.38 -2.89 -6.56
N VAL A 81 7.16 -2.37 -6.74
CA VAL A 81 6.69 -1.16 -6.06
C VAL A 81 6.38 -1.41 -4.59
N VAL A 82 5.78 -2.56 -4.26
CA VAL A 82 5.52 -2.93 -2.86
C VAL A 82 6.82 -2.97 -2.08
N LYS A 83 7.84 -3.66 -2.61
CA LYS A 83 9.16 -3.71 -1.98
C LYS A 83 9.78 -2.31 -1.84
N MET A 84 9.79 -1.52 -2.91
CA MET A 84 10.35 -0.16 -2.89
C MET A 84 9.72 0.73 -1.81
N LEU A 85 8.40 0.68 -1.64
CA LEU A 85 7.69 1.50 -0.65
C LEU A 85 7.99 1.04 0.78
N LEU A 86 8.03 -0.27 1.02
CA LEU A 86 8.30 -0.83 2.34
C LEU A 86 9.77 -0.62 2.75
N ASP A 87 10.71 -0.80 1.82
CA ASP A 87 12.14 -0.51 2.02
C ASP A 87 12.38 0.98 2.30
N ALA A 88 11.54 1.87 1.72
CA ALA A 88 11.57 3.31 2.00
C ALA A 88 10.92 3.70 3.35
N GLY A 89 10.44 2.73 4.14
CA GLY A 89 9.89 2.96 5.48
C GLY A 89 8.39 3.26 5.52
N MET A 90 7.64 2.97 4.46
CA MET A 90 6.19 3.09 4.50
C MET A 90 5.57 2.10 5.49
N ALA A 91 4.59 2.56 6.27
CA ALA A 91 3.88 1.71 7.21
C ALA A 91 3.11 0.59 6.49
N VAL A 92 3.46 -0.66 6.81
CA VAL A 92 2.90 -1.85 6.14
C VAL A 92 1.39 -2.01 6.35
N ASP A 93 0.89 -1.65 7.53
CA ASP A 93 -0.52 -1.75 7.93
C ASP A 93 -1.23 -0.39 7.89
N GLU A 94 -0.83 0.51 6.99
CA GLU A 94 -1.50 1.80 6.82
C GLU A 94 -2.98 1.59 6.46
N LEU A 95 -3.86 2.09 7.32
CA LEU A 95 -5.31 2.04 7.14
C LEU A 95 -5.77 3.34 6.49
N ILE A 96 -6.26 3.23 5.26
CA ILE A 96 -6.72 4.40 4.51
C ILE A 96 -8.22 4.24 4.20
N PRO A 97 -9.07 5.21 4.60
CA PRO A 97 -10.50 5.21 4.27
C PRO A 97 -10.74 5.15 2.76
N ARG A 98 -11.81 4.46 2.34
CA ARG A 98 -12.38 4.65 1.01
C ARG A 98 -13.34 5.83 1.07
N LEU A 99 -13.00 6.94 0.41
CA LEU A 99 -13.85 8.14 0.34
C LEU A 99 -14.99 8.02 -0.69
N ASN A 100 -15.43 6.81 -1.03
CA ASN A 100 -16.54 6.59 -1.95
C ASN A 100 -17.67 5.88 -1.23
N TYR A 101 -18.86 6.50 -1.27
CA TYR A 101 -20.09 6.08 -0.59
C TYR A 101 -20.59 4.68 -0.97
N ASP A 102 -20.17 4.12 -2.11
CA ASP A 102 -20.74 2.88 -2.65
C ASP A 102 -20.04 1.59 -2.18
N ASP A 103 -18.80 1.69 -1.67
CA ASP A 103 -18.00 0.56 -1.18
C ASP A 103 -17.79 0.72 0.33
N GLY A 104 -18.91 0.88 1.05
CA GLY A 104 -19.03 1.46 2.40
C GLY A 104 -17.86 1.19 3.35
N ASP A 105 -17.35 2.23 4.01
CA ASP A 105 -16.42 2.27 5.15
C ASP A 105 -15.38 1.14 5.32
N ARG A 106 -14.88 0.54 4.22
CA ARG A 106 -13.86 -0.50 4.27
C ARG A 106 -12.46 0.11 4.21
N LEU A 107 -11.75 0.03 5.34
CA LEU A 107 -10.35 0.39 5.54
C LEU A 107 -9.43 -0.76 5.09
N LYS A 108 -9.13 -0.90 3.80
CA LYS A 108 -8.31 -2.03 3.34
C LYS A 108 -6.81 -1.83 3.57
N THR A 109 -6.14 -2.79 4.22
CA THR A 109 -4.66 -2.90 4.23
C THR A 109 -4.12 -3.42 2.91
N ALA A 110 -2.82 -3.25 2.69
CA ALA A 110 -2.14 -3.82 1.53
C ALA A 110 -2.20 -5.35 1.53
N LEU A 111 -2.06 -5.97 2.71
CA LEU A 111 -2.17 -7.43 2.87
C LEU A 111 -3.56 -7.93 2.50
N TYR A 112 -4.63 -7.23 2.91
CA TYR A 112 -5.99 -7.60 2.54
C TYR A 112 -6.20 -7.58 1.01
N GLU A 113 -5.74 -6.53 0.31
CA GLU A 113 -5.86 -6.47 -1.15
C GLU A 113 -5.02 -7.58 -1.82
N ALA A 114 -3.80 -7.84 -1.36
CA ALA A 114 -2.97 -8.92 -1.90
C ALA A 114 -3.63 -10.30 -1.75
N VAL A 115 -4.24 -10.59 -0.59
CA VAL A 115 -4.99 -11.82 -0.34
C VAL A 115 -6.24 -11.90 -1.22
N TYR A 116 -7.02 -10.81 -1.31
CA TYR A 116 -8.24 -10.78 -2.12
C TYR A 116 -7.99 -11.10 -3.59
N TYR A 117 -6.87 -10.63 -4.13
CA TYR A 117 -6.46 -10.86 -5.52
C TYR A 117 -5.49 -12.05 -5.69
N GLN A 118 -5.23 -12.82 -4.63
CA GLN A 118 -4.36 -14.01 -4.64
C GLN A 118 -2.91 -13.77 -5.11
N HIS A 119 -2.36 -12.60 -4.82
CA HIS A 119 -0.96 -12.28 -5.15
C HIS A 119 -0.02 -12.84 -4.09
N GLU A 120 0.25 -14.14 -4.14
CA GLU A 120 1.06 -14.85 -3.14
C GLU A 120 2.43 -14.23 -2.88
N GLU A 121 3.13 -13.78 -3.92
CA GLU A 121 4.45 -13.16 -3.76
C GLU A 121 4.34 -11.81 -3.02
N THR A 122 3.30 -11.03 -3.33
CA THR A 122 3.00 -9.80 -2.60
C THR A 122 2.65 -10.09 -1.15
N VAL A 123 1.90 -11.17 -0.86
CA VAL A 123 1.59 -11.62 0.50
C VAL A 123 2.89 -11.94 1.24
N ARG A 124 3.80 -12.73 0.64
CA ARG A 124 5.11 -13.04 1.24
C ARG A 124 5.92 -11.79 1.57
N LEU A 125 5.99 -10.84 0.64
CA LEU A 125 6.68 -9.57 0.86
C LEU A 125 6.07 -8.79 2.03
N LEU A 126 4.75 -8.59 2.04
CA LEU A 126 4.07 -7.84 3.10
C LEU A 126 4.27 -8.49 4.47
N LEU A 127 4.18 -9.82 4.56
CA LEU A 127 4.42 -10.55 5.82
C LEU A 127 5.89 -10.47 6.27
N ALA A 128 6.85 -10.46 5.35
CA ALA A 128 8.27 -10.28 5.67
C ALA A 128 8.55 -8.89 6.27
N HIS A 129 7.76 -7.88 5.91
CA HIS A 129 7.80 -6.54 6.51
C HIS A 129 6.88 -6.37 7.73
N GLY A 130 6.33 -7.48 8.27
CA GLY A 130 5.58 -7.48 9.53
C GLY A 130 4.11 -7.07 9.40
N ALA A 131 3.50 -7.21 8.23
CA ALA A 131 2.05 -7.03 8.08
C ALA A 131 1.28 -7.96 9.02
N ASP A 132 0.29 -7.44 9.74
CA ASP A 132 -0.54 -8.22 10.66
C ASP A 132 -1.66 -8.99 9.90
N PRO A 133 -1.62 -10.35 9.87
CA PRO A 133 -2.67 -11.17 9.25
C PRO A 133 -4.07 -10.99 9.86
N ASN A 134 -4.13 -10.52 11.10
CA ASN A 134 -5.36 -10.30 11.86
C ASN A 134 -5.79 -8.83 11.87
N LYS A 135 -5.14 -7.97 11.09
CA LYS A 135 -5.52 -6.55 11.03
C LYS A 135 -6.96 -6.39 10.55
N GLN A 136 -7.79 -5.76 11.39
CA GLN A 136 -9.18 -5.50 11.07
C GLN A 136 -9.28 -4.37 10.04
N VAL A 137 -9.97 -4.65 8.93
CA VAL A 137 -10.13 -3.72 7.80
C VAL A 137 -11.56 -3.19 7.64
N SER A 138 -12.47 -3.56 8.54
CA SER A 138 -13.85 -3.05 8.57
C SER A 138 -14.22 -2.59 9.98
N VAL A 139 -15.10 -1.60 10.05
CA VAL A 139 -15.62 -1.05 11.32
C VAL A 139 -16.39 -2.12 12.12
N ALA A 140 -16.96 -3.12 11.42
CA ALA A 140 -17.62 -4.26 12.04
C ALA A 140 -16.63 -5.28 12.66
N GLY A 141 -15.32 -5.17 12.41
CA GLY A 141 -14.28 -5.98 13.04
C GLY A 141 -14.13 -7.42 12.52
N PHE A 142 -14.96 -7.85 11.57
CA PHE A 142 -14.97 -9.25 11.07
C PHE A 142 -14.13 -9.48 9.81
N ASP A 143 -13.71 -8.44 9.11
CA ASP A 143 -12.89 -8.57 7.91
C ASP A 143 -11.41 -8.46 8.28
N THR A 144 -10.68 -9.58 8.19
CA THR A 144 -9.21 -9.64 8.30
C THR A 144 -8.61 -10.36 7.09
N PRO A 145 -7.33 -10.13 6.75
CA PRO A 145 -6.66 -10.87 5.68
C PRO A 145 -6.73 -12.39 5.87
N LEU A 146 -6.49 -12.89 7.08
CA LEU A 146 -6.58 -14.31 7.40
C LEU A 146 -8.00 -14.85 7.17
N ARG A 147 -9.01 -14.17 7.70
CA ARG A 147 -10.39 -14.63 7.58
C ARG A 147 -10.86 -14.67 6.13
N LEU A 148 -10.44 -13.70 5.33
CA LEU A 148 -10.71 -13.69 3.89
C LEU A 148 -10.08 -14.91 3.21
N ALA A 149 -8.82 -15.23 3.50
CA ALA A 149 -8.14 -16.40 2.93
C ALA A 149 -8.82 -17.72 3.32
N GLU A 150 -9.24 -17.86 4.59
CA GLU A 150 -9.98 -19.02 5.09
C GLU A 150 -11.33 -19.20 4.39
N ILE A 151 -12.15 -18.14 4.33
CA ILE A 151 -13.49 -18.18 3.72
C ILE A 151 -13.39 -18.52 2.23
N ARG A 152 -12.34 -18.04 1.56
CA ARG A 152 -12.11 -18.28 0.13
C ARG A 152 -11.39 -19.60 -0.16
N GLY A 153 -10.89 -20.30 0.85
CA GLY A 153 -10.16 -21.57 0.69
C GLY A 153 -8.79 -21.41 0.04
N TYR A 154 -8.11 -20.27 0.23
CA TYR A 154 -6.77 -20.03 -0.33
C TYR A 154 -5.69 -20.72 0.51
N SER A 155 -5.63 -22.06 0.44
CA SER A 155 -4.82 -22.91 1.32
C SER A 155 -3.35 -22.48 1.42
N GLU A 156 -2.71 -22.12 0.30
CA GLU A 156 -1.31 -21.65 0.31
C GLU A 156 -1.15 -20.33 1.08
N ILE A 157 -2.06 -19.37 0.84
CA ILE A 157 -2.08 -18.08 1.53
C ILE A 157 -2.40 -18.26 3.02
N VAL A 158 -3.37 -19.11 3.36
CA VAL A 158 -3.69 -19.47 4.75
C VAL A 158 -2.45 -20.03 5.46
N GLY A 159 -1.73 -20.95 4.82
CA GLY A 159 -0.47 -21.49 5.33
C GLY A 159 0.59 -20.41 5.54
N MET A 160 0.74 -19.46 4.61
CA MET A 160 1.67 -18.33 4.75
C MET A 160 1.30 -17.43 5.94
N LEU A 161 0.01 -17.11 6.12
CA LEU A 161 -0.49 -16.26 7.18
C LEU A 161 -0.33 -16.90 8.57
N HIS A 162 -0.66 -18.19 8.72
CA HIS A 162 -0.44 -18.91 9.98
C HIS A 162 1.04 -18.98 10.36
N ARG A 163 1.92 -19.32 9.40
CA ARG A 163 3.37 -19.33 9.65
C ARG A 163 3.90 -17.96 10.08
N SER A 164 3.34 -16.87 9.56
CA SER A 164 3.69 -15.51 9.98
C SER A 164 3.25 -15.24 11.42
N LEU A 165 2.05 -15.68 11.82
CA LEU A 165 1.56 -15.54 13.18
C LEU A 165 2.38 -16.35 14.20
N GLU A 166 2.74 -17.59 13.87
CA GLU A 166 3.57 -18.45 14.72
C GLU A 166 4.94 -17.82 15.02
N ARG A 167 5.53 -17.13 14.04
CA ARG A 167 6.80 -16.41 14.22
C ARG A 167 6.68 -15.18 15.13
N ASN A 168 5.46 -14.66 15.30
CA ASN A 168 5.17 -13.45 16.09
C ASN A 168 4.63 -13.75 17.50
N VAL A 169 4.51 -15.03 17.88
CA VAL A 169 4.16 -15.41 19.26
C VAL A 169 5.37 -15.16 20.15
N PRO A 170 5.30 -14.26 21.15
CA PRO A 170 6.34 -14.18 22.17
C PRO A 170 6.42 -15.56 22.81
N GLY A 171 7.61 -16.17 22.81
CA GLY A 171 7.82 -17.52 23.34
C GLY A 171 7.11 -17.74 24.67
N PRO A 172 6.67 -18.97 24.97
CA PRO A 172 5.79 -19.25 26.10
C PRO A 172 6.31 -18.55 27.34
N ARG A 173 5.49 -17.64 27.88
CA ARG A 173 5.74 -17.02 29.19
C ARG A 173 5.86 -18.17 30.17
N THR A 174 7.09 -18.58 30.43
CA THR A 174 7.46 -19.53 31.46
C THR A 174 7.14 -18.83 32.76
N TRP A 175 5.89 -18.98 33.21
CA TRP A 175 5.59 -18.91 34.63
C TRP A 175 6.27 -20.14 35.24
N MET A 176 7.59 -20.09 35.40
CA MET A 176 8.24 -21.00 36.33
C MET A 176 7.71 -20.62 37.69
N SER A 177 6.73 -21.40 38.15
CA SER A 177 6.33 -21.52 39.55
C SER A 177 7.59 -21.63 40.38
N ARG A 178 7.98 -20.52 41.02
CA ARG A 178 8.86 -20.57 42.18
C ARG A 178 8.02 -21.09 43.33
N LEU A 179 8.15 -22.40 43.58
CA LEU A 179 7.98 -22.97 44.92
C LEU A 179 9.10 -22.46 45.83
#